data_AF-C6XXW7-F1
#
_entry.id   AF-C6XXW7-F1
#
_cell.length_a   1.000
_cell.length_b   1.000
_cell.length_c   1.000
_cell.angle_alpha   90.00
_cell.angle_beta   90.00
_cell.angle_gamma   90.00
#
_symmetry.space_group_name_H-M   'P 1'
#
loop_
_entity.id
_entity.type
_entity.pdbx_description
1 polymer ?
#
loop_
_entity_poly.entity_id
_entity_poly.type
_entity_poly.pdbx_seq_one_letter_code
_entity_poly.pdbx_strand_id
1 'polypeptide(L)'
;MLEKAKERFTLSIINSLTNYETGELNTGKRIIAAVAGIYILQRGIRTVRKHSLRGIEEITLGSILLYSAASGLNKKIIKKPTIPAEMRKNQIQGNDPRSEVPAFV
;
A
#
# COMPACT_ATOMS: atom_id res chain seq x y z
N MET A 1 -9.33 -32.37 3.86
CA MET A 1 -8.91 -32.05 2.46
C MET A 1 -8.95 -30.55 2.16
N LEU A 2 -10.01 -29.84 2.56
CA LEU A 2 -10.18 -28.41 2.33
C LEU A 2 -9.11 -27.53 3.01
N GLU A 3 -8.66 -27.88 4.21
CA GLU A 3 -7.55 -27.19 4.91
C GLU A 3 -6.23 -27.26 4.14
N LYS A 4 -5.83 -28.46 3.68
CA LYS A 4 -4.62 -28.65 2.87
C LYS A 4 -4.68 -27.87 1.54
N ALA A 5 -5.87 -27.75 0.95
CA ALA A 5 -6.06 -26.93 -0.25
C ALA A 5 -5.89 -25.43 0.04
N LYS A 6 -6.44 -24.97 1.18
CA LYS A 6 -6.27 -23.60 1.67
C LYS A 6 -4.80 -23.27 1.93
N GLU A 7 -4.09 -24.15 2.64
CA GLU A 7 -2.66 -24.03 2.95
C GLU A 7 -1.80 -23.91 1.69
N ARG A 8 -2.03 -24.82 0.72
CA ARG A 8 -1.32 -24.80 -0.56
C ARG A 8 -1.61 -23.53 -1.37
N PHE A 9 -2.83 -23.02 -1.31
CA PHE A 9 -3.20 -21.77 -1.96
C PHE A 9 -2.51 -20.57 -1.30
N THR A 10 -2.50 -20.49 0.04
CA THR A 10 -1.76 -19.46 0.76
C THR A 10 -0.26 -19.53 0.50
N LEU A 11 0.35 -20.73 0.49
CA LEU A 11 1.76 -20.92 0.17
C LEU A 11 2.09 -20.51 -1.27
N SER A 12 1.20 -20.81 -2.23
CA SER A 12 1.35 -20.38 -3.61
C SER A 12 1.31 -18.86 -3.76
N ILE A 13 0.43 -18.19 -3.02
CA ILE A 13 0.35 -16.72 -3.02
C ILE A 13 1.61 -16.12 -2.40
N ILE A 14 2.09 -16.68 -1.28
CA ILE A 14 3.31 -16.23 -0.60
C ILE A 14 4.54 -16.38 -1.52
N ASN A 15 4.70 -17.55 -2.16
CA ASN A 15 5.78 -17.81 -3.10
C ASN A 15 5.69 -16.95 -4.38
N SER A 16 4.49 -16.63 -4.83
CA SER A 16 4.31 -15.69 -5.94
C SER A 16 4.71 -14.28 -5.54
N LEU A 17 4.35 -13.85 -4.32
CA LEU A 17 4.72 -12.54 -3.77
C LEU A 17 6.23 -12.37 -3.58
N THR A 18 7.00 -13.42 -3.33
CA THR A 18 8.47 -13.33 -3.18
C THR A 18 9.22 -13.06 -4.47
N ASN A 19 8.61 -13.27 -5.64
CA ASN A 19 9.24 -13.09 -6.96
C ASN A 19 8.95 -11.73 -7.60
N TYR A 20 8.12 -10.89 -6.97
CA TYR A 20 7.82 -9.54 -7.47
C TYR A 20 8.90 -8.55 -7.03
N GLU A 21 9.36 -7.70 -7.94
CA GLU A 21 10.22 -6.56 -7.59
C GLU A 21 9.58 -5.78 -6.44
N THR A 22 10.41 -5.30 -5.50
CA THR A 22 9.95 -4.68 -4.24
C THR A 22 8.94 -3.54 -4.44
N GLY A 23 8.97 -2.88 -5.61
CA GLY A 23 7.99 -1.88 -6.05
C GLY A 23 6.59 -2.44 -6.36
N GLU A 24 6.50 -3.60 -7.00
CA GLU A 24 5.25 -4.28 -7.38
C GLU A 24 4.63 -5.01 -6.17
N LEU A 25 5.47 -5.62 -5.32
CA LEU A 25 5.04 -6.26 -4.08
C LEU A 25 4.37 -5.27 -3.10
N ASN A 26 4.92 -4.05 -3.00
CA ASN A 26 4.35 -2.99 -2.18
C ASN A 26 3.02 -2.48 -2.76
N THR A 27 2.88 -2.48 -4.09
CA THR A 27 1.64 -2.11 -4.78
C THR A 27 0.55 -3.17 -4.58
N GLY A 28 0.88 -4.45 -4.73
CA GLY A 28 -0.04 -5.56 -4.47
C GLY A 28 -0.56 -5.58 -3.03
N LYS A 29 0.32 -5.40 -2.04
CA LYS A 29 -0.08 -5.29 -0.63
C LYS A 29 -1.06 -4.14 -0.38
N ARG A 30 -0.88 -3.00 -1.03
CA ARG A 30 -1.80 -1.85 -0.92
C ARG A 30 -3.17 -2.15 -1.53
N ILE A 31 -3.20 -2.79 -2.70
CA ILE A 31 -4.46 -3.18 -3.35
C ILE A 31 -5.23 -4.15 -2.45
N ILE A 32 -4.55 -5.17 -1.93
CA ILE A 32 -5.16 -6.15 -1.02
C ILE A 32 -5.66 -5.46 0.25
N ALA A 33 -4.85 -4.60 0.87
CA ALA A 33 -5.24 -3.84 2.06
C ALA A 33 -6.43 -2.91 1.79
N ALA A 34 -6.49 -2.27 0.62
CA ALA A 34 -7.61 -1.40 0.23
C ALA A 34 -8.90 -2.21 0.03
N VAL A 35 -8.85 -3.32 -0.71
CA VAL A 35 -10.02 -4.18 -0.94
C VAL A 35 -10.51 -4.80 0.36
N ALA A 36 -9.60 -5.34 1.17
CA ALA A 36 -9.93 -5.90 2.48
C ALA A 36 -10.48 -4.82 3.43
N GLY A 37 -9.87 -3.62 3.43
CA GLY A 37 -10.31 -2.48 4.22
C GLY A 37 -11.73 -2.04 3.87
N ILE A 38 -12.06 -1.88 2.59
CA ILE A 38 -13.41 -1.54 2.12
C ILE A 38 -14.41 -2.61 2.55
N TYR A 39 -14.10 -3.89 2.31
CA TYR A 39 -14.99 -4.99 2.64
C TYR A 39 -15.30 -5.07 4.15
N ILE A 40 -14.26 -5.00 4.98
CA ILE A 40 -14.40 -5.06 6.44
C ILE A 40 -15.14 -3.82 6.96
N LEU A 41 -14.87 -2.64 6.42
CA LEU A 41 -15.57 -1.40 6.80
C LEU A 41 -17.06 -1.48 6.46
N GLN A 42 -17.41 -1.90 5.24
CA GLN A 42 -18.80 -2.09 4.82
C GLN A 42 -19.52 -3.12 5.69
N ARG A 43 -18.83 -4.22 6.03
CA ARG A 43 -19.36 -5.23 6.95
C ARG A 43 -19.57 -4.64 8.34
N GLY A 44 -18.59 -3.92 8.90
CA GLY A 44 -18.67 -3.30 10.22
C GLY A 44 -19.82 -2.30 10.36
N ILE A 45 -20.06 -1.47 9.33
CA ILE A 45 -21.21 -0.55 9.28
C ILE A 45 -22.54 -1.31 9.36
N ARG A 46 -22.64 -2.49 8.71
CA ARG A 46 -23.84 -3.34 8.79
C ARG A 46 -23.94 -4.05 10.14
N THR A 47 -22.82 -4.50 10.69
CA THR A 47 -22.74 -5.25 11.96
C THR A 47 -23.04 -4.36 13.17
N VAL A 48 -22.65 -3.08 13.16
CA VAL A 48 -22.79 -2.17 14.32
C VAL A 48 -24.24 -2.01 14.76
N ARG A 49 -25.19 -2.12 13.83
CA ARG A 49 -26.64 -2.03 14.13
C ARG A 49 -27.16 -3.21 14.95
N LYS A 50 -26.50 -4.37 14.90
CA LYS A 50 -26.90 -5.59 15.64
C LYS A 50 -25.95 -5.93 16.78
N HIS A 51 -24.66 -5.73 16.58
CA HIS A 51 -23.60 -6.01 17.55
C HIS A 51 -22.63 -4.83 17.58
N SER A 52 -22.90 -3.87 18.47
CA SER A 52 -22.19 -2.58 18.50
C SER A 52 -20.67 -2.75 18.71
N LEU A 53 -20.25 -3.51 19.72
CA LEU A 53 -18.83 -3.74 20.01
C LEU A 53 -18.08 -4.35 18.82
N ARG A 54 -18.59 -5.46 18.27
CA ARG A 54 -18.01 -6.12 17.11
C ARG A 54 -18.01 -5.25 15.85
N GLY A 55 -19.06 -4.44 15.67
CA GLY A 55 -19.15 -3.48 14.57
C GLY A 55 -18.08 -2.40 14.68
N ILE A 56 -17.82 -1.88 15.89
CA ILE A 56 -16.76 -0.89 16.14
C ILE A 56 -15.38 -1.49 15.87
N GLU A 57 -15.13 -2.73 16.30
CA GLU A 57 -13.88 -3.45 15.98
C GLU A 57 -13.69 -3.61 14.46
N GLU A 58 -14.72 -4.07 13.75
CA GLU A 58 -14.68 -4.20 12.29
C GLU A 58 -14.46 -2.85 11.61
N ILE A 59 -15.13 -1.78 12.04
CA ILE A 59 -14.94 -0.42 11.49
C ILE A 59 -13.50 0.07 11.72
N THR A 60 -12.97 -0.14 12.91
CA THR A 60 -11.60 0.26 13.28
C THR A 60 -10.57 -0.48 12.43
N LEU A 61 -10.71 -1.80 12.31
CA LEU A 61 -9.84 -2.64 11.49
C LEU A 61 -9.88 -2.23 10.00
N GLY A 62 -11.08 -2.01 9.45
CA GLY A 62 -11.24 -1.53 8.08
C GLY A 62 -10.55 -0.18 7.84
N SER A 63 -10.69 0.74 8.80
CA SER A 63 -10.07 2.07 8.74
C SER A 63 -8.54 2.01 8.79
N ILE A 64 -7.97 1.17 9.66
CA ILE A 64 -6.52 0.96 9.76
C ILE A 64 -5.95 0.38 8.46
N LEU A 65 -6.65 -0.58 7.85
CA LEU A 65 -6.22 -1.17 6.58
C LEU A 65 -6.21 -0.14 5.44
N LEU A 66 -7.24 0.71 5.37
CA LEU A 66 -7.30 1.79 4.38
C LEU A 66 -6.21 2.84 4.61
N TYR A 67 -5.97 3.20 5.87
CA TYR A 67 -4.87 4.09 6.22
C TYR A 67 -3.51 3.48 5.84
N SER A 68 -3.30 2.19 6.09
CA SER A 68 -2.07 1.49 5.69
C SER A 68 -1.89 1.47 4.17
N ALA A 69 -2.97 1.25 3.41
CA ALA A 69 -2.95 1.31 1.95
C ALA A 69 -2.59 2.72 1.43
N ALA A 70 -3.12 3.77 2.07
CA ALA A 70 -2.93 5.16 1.66
C ALA A 70 -1.59 5.77 2.14
N SER A 71 -1.10 5.40 3.33
CA SER A 71 0.06 5.99 4.02
C SER A 71 1.41 5.81 3.30
N GLY A 72 1.42 5.09 2.17
CA GLY A 72 2.58 4.97 1.29
C GLY A 72 2.48 5.73 -0.04
N LEU A 73 1.36 6.38 -0.38
CA LEU A 73 1.25 7.18 -1.60
C LEU A 73 2.16 8.42 -1.51
N ASN A 74 2.14 9.12 -0.37
CA ASN A 74 2.92 10.36 -0.19
C ASN A 74 4.43 10.17 -0.34
N LYS A 75 4.97 8.96 -0.09
CA LYS A 75 6.41 8.69 -0.24
C LYS A 75 6.85 8.43 -1.69
N LYS A 76 5.92 8.07 -2.59
CA LYS A 76 6.22 7.81 -4.02
C LYS A 76 5.88 8.99 -4.93
N ILE A 77 5.18 10.01 -4.43
CA ILE A 77 4.96 11.25 -5.18
C ILE A 77 6.23 12.10 -5.05
N ILE A 78 7.26 11.73 -5.81
CA ILE A 78 8.37 12.66 -6.08
C ILE A 78 7.73 13.80 -6.88
N LYS A 79 7.45 14.92 -6.21
CA LYS A 79 6.96 16.13 -6.86
C LYS A 79 8.02 16.54 -7.87
N LYS A 80 7.78 16.29 -9.16
CA LYS A 80 8.69 16.76 -10.20
C LYS A 80 8.78 18.29 -10.07
N PRO A 81 10.00 18.87 -9.98
CA PRO A 81 10.14 20.31 -9.88
C PRO A 81 9.55 20.93 -11.14
N THR A 82 8.45 21.67 -10.98
CA THR A 82 7.77 22.38 -12.08
C THR A 82 8.27 23.81 -12.24
N ILE A 83 9.01 24.33 -11.27
CA ILE A 83 9.52 25.70 -11.25
C ILE A 83 10.99 25.71 -11.70
N PRO A 84 11.40 26.58 -12.64
CA PRO A 84 12.79 26.64 -13.10
C PRO A 84 13.83 26.84 -11.98
N ALA A 85 13.45 27.54 -10.91
CA ALA A 85 14.31 27.75 -9.73
C ALA A 85 14.59 26.45 -8.96
N GLU A 86 13.60 25.55 -8.84
CA GLU A 86 13.76 24.24 -8.20
C GLU A 86 14.62 23.29 -9.06
N MET A 87 14.47 23.36 -10.39
CA MET A 87 15.30 22.60 -11.32
C MET A 87 16.78 22.99 -11.21
N ARG A 88 17.08 24.30 -11.15
CA ARG A 88 18.47 24.78 -10.98
C ARG A 88 19.08 24.36 -9.66
N LYS A 89 18.30 24.37 -8.57
CA LYS A 89 18.78 23.92 -7.25
C LYS A 89 19.18 22.44 -7.27
N ASN A 90 18.42 21.59 -7.95
CA ASN A 90 18.75 20.17 -8.11
C ASN A 90 19.94 19.93 -9.05
N GLN A 91 20.09 20.72 -10.12
CA GLN A 91 21.25 20.67 -11.02
C GLN A 91 22.56 21.10 -10.33
N ILE A 92 22.53 22.13 -9.48
CA ILE A 92 23.70 22.60 -8.71
C ILE A 92 24.17 21.53 -7.71
N GLN A 93 23.24 20.69 -7.22
CA GLN A 93 23.54 19.58 -6.33
C GLN A 93 23.97 18.29 -7.06
N GLY A 94 24.18 18.34 -8.38
CA GLY A 94 24.65 17.19 -9.17
C GLY A 94 23.59 16.12 -9.43
N ASN A 95 22.32 16.38 -9.09
CA ASN A 95 21.24 15.43 -9.31
C ASN A 95 20.67 15.66 -10.72
N ASP A 96 21.04 14.79 -11.68
CA ASP A 96 20.48 14.83 -13.04
C ASP A 96 18.96 14.61 -12.97
N PRO A 97 18.13 15.54 -13.49
CA PRO A 97 16.68 15.41 -13.49
C PRO A 97 16.15 14.20 -14.29
N ARG A 98 16.99 13.50 -15.05
CA ARG A 98 16.67 12.25 -15.76
C ARG A 98 17.24 10.99 -15.10
N SER A 99 18.01 11.11 -14.02
CA SER A 99 18.56 9.95 -13.32
C SER A 99 17.58 9.42 -12.27
N GLU A 100 17.23 8.14 -12.35
CA GLU A 100 16.44 7.45 -11.32
C GLU A 100 17.23 7.19 -10.03
N VAL A 101 18.56 7.34 -10.08
CA VAL A 101 19.44 7.05 -8.94
C VAL A 101 20.24 8.31 -8.60
N PRO A 102 20.18 8.81 -7.35
CA PRO A 102 21.03 9.92 -6.94
C PRO A 102 22.50 9.47 -7.00
N ALA A 103 23.30 10.16 -7.82
CA ALA A 103 24.74 9.97 -7.87
C ALA A 103 25.34 10.58 -6.60
N PHE A 104 25.41 9.79 -5.53
CA PHE A 104 26.21 10.14 -4.36
C PHE A 104 27.67 9.81 -4.66
N VAL A 105 28.54 10.81 -4.56
CA VAL A 105 29.92 10.64 -4.10
C VAL A 105 29.91 10.83 -2.59
#